data_AF-A0A3R6SPN7-F1
#
_entry.id   AF-A0A3R6SPN7-F1
#
_cell.length_a   1.000
_cell.length_b   1.000
_cell.length_c   1.000
_cell.angle_alpha   90.00
_cell.angle_beta   90.00
_cell.angle_gamma   90.00
#
_symmetry.space_group_name_H-M   'P 1'
#
loop_
_entity.id
_entity.type
_entity.pdbx_description
1 polymer ?
#
loop_
_entity_poly.entity_id
_entity_poly.type
_entity_poly.pdbx_seq_one_letter_code
_entity_poly.pdbx_strand_id
1 'polypeptide(L)'
;MKYEPEIRNPIIKEEIENLRNRIRIGDVLPVEVNKIDWSTESMVFRQQELRCRVVKKYKHVIEVEERKSGRRYTTTYVDLLMKDRRLGA
;
A
#
# COMPACT_ATOMS: atom_id res chain seq x y z
N MET A 1 -12.47 29.78 0.94
CA MET A 1 -12.47 28.31 1.01
C MET A 1 -11.77 27.91 2.28
N LYS A 2 -12.48 27.31 3.25
CA LYS A 2 -11.85 26.73 4.44
C LYS A 2 -11.13 25.48 3.97
N TYR A 3 -9.80 25.46 4.04
CA TYR A 3 -9.06 24.20 4.06
C TYR A 3 -9.38 23.59 5.42
N GLU A 4 -10.45 22.81 5.51
CA GLU A 4 -10.59 21.88 6.62
C GLU A 4 -9.48 20.84 6.42
N PRO A 5 -8.48 20.79 7.30
CA PRO A 5 -7.58 19.67 7.26
C PRO A 5 -8.43 18.48 7.69
N GLU A 6 -8.84 17.62 6.77
CA GLU A 6 -9.17 16.23 7.10
C GLU A 6 -7.88 15.52 7.54
N ILE A 7 -7.17 16.06 8.54
CA ILE A 7 -6.15 15.32 9.25
C ILE A 7 -6.93 14.36 10.14
N ARG A 8 -7.46 13.29 9.52
CA ARG A 8 -7.70 12.04 10.21
C ARG A 8 -6.41 11.72 10.94
N ASN A 9 -6.44 11.76 12.27
CA ASN A 9 -5.33 11.59 13.23
C ASN A 9 -4.02 11.09 12.61
N PRO A 10 -2.87 11.77 12.78
CA PRO A 10 -1.60 11.33 12.19
C PRO A 10 -1.34 9.85 12.48
N ILE A 11 -0.75 9.12 11.52
CA ILE A 11 -0.38 7.71 11.74
C ILE A 11 0.67 7.69 12.85
N ILE A 12 0.33 7.07 13.99
CA ILE A 12 1.23 6.96 15.13
C ILE A 12 2.10 5.70 15.04
N LYS A 13 3.19 5.69 15.79
CA LYS A 13 4.19 4.61 15.77
C LYS A 13 3.57 3.27 16.17
N GLU A 14 2.65 3.28 17.11
CA GLU A 14 1.94 2.12 17.65
C GLU A 14 1.09 1.44 16.57
N GLU A 15 0.41 2.21 15.70
CA GLU A 15 -0.36 1.67 14.57
C GLU A 15 0.54 0.92 13.59
N ILE A 16 1.71 1.50 13.27
CA ILE A 16 2.70 0.88 12.39
C ILE A 16 3.24 -0.41 13.01
N GLU A 17 3.56 -0.40 14.31
CA GLU A 17 4.05 -1.57 15.03
C GLU A 17 2.99 -2.68 15.11
N ASN A 18 1.74 -2.33 15.39
CA ASN A 18 0.61 -3.27 15.41
C ASN A 18 0.39 -3.91 14.03
N LEU A 19 0.36 -3.10 12.97
CA LEU A 19 0.23 -3.61 11.61
C LEU A 19 1.41 -4.52 11.24
N ARG A 20 2.62 -4.08 11.57
CA ARG A 20 3.84 -4.86 11.34
C ARG A 20 3.80 -6.20 12.05
N ASN A 21 3.28 -6.27 13.27
CA ASN A 21 3.17 -7.54 14.01
C ASN A 21 2.06 -8.44 13.46
N ARG A 22 0.98 -7.85 12.95
CA ARG A 22 -0.16 -8.56 12.35
C ARG A 22 0.21 -9.24 11.02
N ILE A 23 0.91 -8.53 10.14
CA ILE A 23 1.28 -9.04 8.81
C ILE A 23 2.35 -10.13 8.96
N ARG A 24 2.16 -11.27 8.30
CA ARG A 24 3.12 -12.37 8.25
C ARG A 24 3.67 -12.57 6.84
N ILE A 25 4.87 -13.14 6.75
CA ILE A 25 5.40 -13.60 5.46
C ILE A 25 4.48 -14.69 4.95
N GLY A 26 4.08 -14.58 3.68
CA GLY A 26 3.13 -15.48 3.03
C GLY A 26 1.70 -14.95 2.96
N ASP A 27 1.34 -13.91 3.74
CA ASP A 27 0.02 -13.29 3.68
C ASP A 27 -0.25 -12.67 2.31
N VAL A 28 -1.52 -12.63 1.89
CA VAL A 28 -1.93 -11.98 0.66
C VAL A 28 -2.67 -10.70 0.99
N LEU A 29 -2.10 -9.57 0.61
CA LEU A 29 -2.62 -8.23 0.90
C LEU A 29 -2.96 -7.50 -0.39
N PRO A 30 -4.01 -6.66 -0.39
CA PRO A 30 -4.29 -5.77 -1.51
C PRO A 30 -3.34 -4.58 -1.45
N VAL A 31 -2.44 -4.46 -2.43
CA VAL A 31 -1.44 -3.40 -2.52
C VAL A 31 -1.73 -2.53 -3.73
N GLU A 32 -1.71 -1.22 -3.56
CA GLU A 32 -1.84 -0.29 -4.67
C GLU A 32 -0.48 -0.05 -5.30
N VAL A 33 -0.39 -0.28 -6.61
CA VAL A 33 0.80 -0.01 -7.40
C VAL A 33 0.46 1.01 -8.47
N ASN A 34 1.40 1.91 -8.74
CA ASN A 34 1.27 2.83 -9.87
C ASN A 34 1.70 2.11 -11.14
N LYS A 35 0.79 1.99 -12.09
CA LYS A 35 1.06 1.43 -13.41
C LYS A 35 1.03 2.57 -14.43
N ILE A 36 2.01 2.59 -15.32
CA ILE A 36 1.99 3.51 -16.45
C ILE A 36 0.92 3.02 -17.42
N ASP A 37 -0.06 3.87 -17.68
CA ASP A 37 -1.02 3.66 -18.77
C ASP A 37 -0.43 4.27 -20.05
N TRP A 38 -0.02 3.40 -20.96
CA TRP A 38 0.54 3.78 -22.26
C TRP A 38 -0.54 4.01 -23.33
N SER A 39 -1.82 3.81 -23.00
CA SER A 39 -2.93 3.89 -23.96
C SER A 39 -3.50 5.30 -24.15
N THR A 40 -3.16 6.23 -23.27
CA THR A 40 -3.52 7.65 -23.39
C THR A 40 -2.35 8.47 -23.92
N GLU A 41 -2.62 9.46 -24.79
CA GLU A 41 -1.63 10.42 -25.32
C GLU A 41 -0.93 11.22 -24.21
N SER A 42 -1.53 11.28 -23.03
CA SER A 42 -0.91 11.75 -21.79
C SER A 42 -0.46 10.53 -20.96
N MET A 43 0.81 10.52 -20.53
CA MET A 43 1.33 9.53 -19.58
C MET A 43 0.63 9.68 -18.23
N VAL A 44 -0.47 8.95 -18.05
CA VAL A 44 -1.21 8.93 -16.78
C VAL A 44 -0.75 7.72 -15.97
N PHE A 45 -0.22 7.96 -14.78
CA PHE A 45 -0.02 6.90 -13.79
C PHE A 45 -1.39 6.50 -13.25
N ARG A 46 -1.83 5.29 -13.58
CA ARG A 46 -3.06 4.72 -13.02
C ARG A 46 -2.70 3.89 -11.80
N GLN A 47 -3.27 4.25 -10.66
CA GLN A 47 -3.19 3.46 -9.45
C GLN A 47 -4.05 2.20 -9.63
N GLN A 48 -3.43 1.03 -9.53
CA GLN A 48 -4.08 -0.26 -9.67
C GLN A 48 -3.92 -1.04 -8.37
N GLU A 49 -5.01 -1.57 -7.84
CA GLU A 49 -4.95 -2.51 -6.74
C GLU A 49 -4.60 -3.91 -7.25
N LEU A 50 -3.57 -4.51 -6.66
CA LEU A 50 -3.13 -5.87 -6.92
C LEU A 50 -3.15 -6.69 -5.63
N ARG A 51 -3.45 -7.99 -5.76
CA ARG A 51 -3.32 -8.93 -4.64
C ARG A 51 -1.93 -9.55 -4.66
N CYS A 52 -1.10 -9.11 -3.72
CA CYS A 52 0.30 -9.50 -3.64
C CYS A 52 0.58 -10.32 -2.38
N ARG A 53 1.45 -11.32 -2.51
CA ARG A 53 1.91 -12.15 -1.40
C ARG A 53 3.11 -11.49 -0.72
N VAL A 54 3.13 -11.39 0.60
CA VAL A 54 4.29 -10.88 1.35
C VAL A 54 5.44 -11.88 1.25
N VAL A 55 6.59 -11.44 0.73
CA VAL A 55 7.78 -12.28 0.57
C VAL A 55 8.83 -11.93 1.61
N LYS A 56 9.03 -10.65 1.93
CA LYS A 56 9.96 -10.20 2.97
C LYS A 56 9.41 -9.03 3.75
N LYS A 57 9.86 -8.92 5.00
CA LYS A 57 9.52 -7.82 5.90
C LYS A 57 10.78 -7.11 6.37
N TYR A 58 10.78 -5.80 6.23
CA TYR A 58 11.79 -4.91 6.78
C TYR A 58 11.17 -4.03 7.87
N LYS A 59 11.98 -3.16 8.47
CA LYS A 59 11.56 -2.27 9.56
C LYS A 59 10.43 -1.32 9.13
N HIS A 60 10.49 -0.78 7.92
CA HIS A 60 9.54 0.23 7.41
C HIS A 60 8.83 -0.18 6.12
N VAL A 61 9.32 -1.22 5.46
CA VAL A 61 8.92 -1.63 4.11
C VAL A 61 8.63 -3.13 4.10
N ILE A 62 7.71 -3.55 3.24
CA ILE A 62 7.50 -4.96 2.90
C ILE A 62 7.73 -5.17 1.40
N GLU A 63 8.32 -6.31 1.06
CA GLU A 63 8.44 -6.78 -0.32
C GLU A 63 7.29 -7.75 -0.58
N VAL A 64 6.52 -7.47 -1.62
CA VAL A 64 5.36 -8.25 -2.02
C VAL A 64 5.49 -8.71 -3.46
N GLU A 65 4.93 -9.87 -3.78
CA GLU A 65 4.99 -10.47 -5.12
C GLU A 65 3.58 -10.71 -5.64
N GLU A 66 3.28 -10.18 -6.84
CA GLU A 66 2.01 -10.44 -7.52
C GLU A 66 2.00 -11.87 -8.05
N ARG A 67 1.00 -12.66 -7.67
CA ARG A 67 0.92 -14.09 -8.05
C ARG A 67 0.81 -14.33 -9.56
N LYS A 68 0.24 -13.39 -10.32
CA LYS A 68 0.00 -13.57 -11.77
C LYS A 68 1.24 -13.32 -12.61
N SER A 69 1.97 -12.26 -12.30
CA SER A 69 3.13 -11.84 -13.10
C SER A 69 4.47 -12.27 -12.48
N GLY A 70 4.47 -12.69 -11.21
CA GLY A 70 5.70 -12.90 -10.44
C GLY A 70 6.46 -11.59 -10.15
N ARG A 71 5.89 -10.44 -10.52
CA ARG A 71 6.55 -9.16 -10.35
C ARG A 71 6.55 -8.77 -8.88
N ARG A 72 7.70 -8.27 -8.43
CA ARG A 72 7.89 -7.81 -7.06
C ARG A 72 7.72 -6.30 -6.95
N TYR A 73 7.12 -5.92 -5.85
CA TYR A 73 6.83 -4.55 -5.48
C TYR A 73 7.24 -4.31 -4.03
N THR A 74 7.56 -3.07 -3.72
CA THR A 74 7.79 -2.62 -2.36
C THR A 74 6.66 -1.69 -1.96
N THR A 75 6.18 -1.84 -0.73
CA THR A 75 5.19 -0.93 -0.14
C THR A 75 5.53 -0.70 1.32
N THR A 76 5.10 0.42 1.89
CA THR A 76 5.36 0.76 3.29
C THR A 76 4.17 0.41 4.16
N TYR A 77 4.42 0.20 5.46
CA TYR A 77 3.32 0.04 6.43
C TYR A 77 2.42 1.29 6.49
N VAL A 78 2.99 2.46 6.21
CA VAL A 78 2.26 3.74 6.14
C VAL A 78 1.30 3.73 4.96
N ASP A 79 1.72 3.31 3.78
CA ASP A 79 0.86 3.24 2.59
C ASP A 79 -0.35 2.33 2.83
N LEU A 80 -0.11 1.18 3.47
CA LEU A 80 -1.17 0.24 3.83
C LEU A 80 -2.18 0.86 4.82
N LEU A 81 -1.71 1.57 5.85
CA LEU A 81 -2.58 2.25 6.81
C LEU A 81 -3.35 3.40 6.18
N MET A 82 -2.69 4.19 5.33
CA MET A 82 -3.33 5.27 4.58
C MET A 82 -4.44 4.74 3.68
N LYS A 83 -4.20 3.59 3.04
CA LYS A 83 -5.20 2.90 2.24
C LYS A 83 -6.39 2.43 3.08
N ASP A 84 -6.14 1.71 4.19
CA ASP A 84 -7.21 1.21 5.08
C ASP A 84 -8.09 2.37 5.57
N ARG A 85 -7.48 3.50 5.93
CA ARG A 85 -8.19 4.72 6.31
C ARG A 85 -9.03 5.28 5.17
N ARG A 86 -8.51 5.40 3.95
CA ARG A 86 -9.30 5.89 2.80
C ARG A 86 -10.53 5.03 2.53
N LEU A 87 -10.43 3.72 2.74
CA LEU A 87 -11.52 2.77 2.51
C LEU A 87 -12.54 2.70 3.65
N GLY A 88 -12.28 3.36 4.80
CA GLY A 88 -13.22 3.44 5.92
C GLY A 88 -13.43 2.12 6.65
N ALA A 89 -12.39 1.28 6.71
CA ALA A 89 -12.40 0.00 7.42
C ALA A 89 -12.63 0.14 8.94
#